data_AF-A0A410RFP9-F1
#
_entry.id   AF-A0A410RFP9-F1
#
_cell.length_a   1.000
_cell.length_b   1.000
_cell.length_c   1.000
_cell.angle_alpha   90.00
_cell.angle_beta   90.00
_cell.angle_gamma   90.00
#
_symmetry.space_group_name_H-M   'P 1'
#
loop_
_entity.id
_entity.type
_entity.pdbx_description
1 polymer ?
#
loop_
_entity_poly.entity_id
_entity_poly.type
_entity_poly.pdbx_seq_one_letter_code
_entity_poly.pdbx_strand_id
1 'polypeptide(L)'
;MRILIILALVGLTFAGHGHGHAKPNVRARLDSQEVRINRLTSRYEALLSQANGRRNSAMGSSMALGGLTGQLNEKYGDHCPEFNFQCGDGTCISNLLVCNGLQDCRTNADEAKCSNPLEAGSQWKGTVVYDDCTNRKPDVMTLGISTAKTGVRVDMDITMMIEKEISSKSGSAFLLTNGYYDFAERRLVVKPPEDDDLGVICNFDRGCDDMCTGYVVRIATLEKCAKFMFNRV
;
A
#
# COMPACT_ATOMS: atom_id res chain seq x y z
N MET A 1 -12.99 53.26 -32.64
CA MET A 1 -13.52 54.35 -31.80
C MET A 1 -12.72 54.35 -30.50
N ARG A 2 -11.65 55.16 -30.45
CA ARG A 2 -10.83 55.44 -29.26
C ARG A 2 -11.45 56.64 -28.56
N ILE A 3 -11.53 56.67 -27.23
CA ILE A 3 -11.36 57.88 -26.40
C ILE A 3 -11.00 57.46 -24.98
N LEU A 4 -10.07 58.24 -24.43
CA LEU A 4 -9.28 58.11 -23.21
C LEU A 4 -9.92 58.85 -22.02
N ILE A 5 -9.59 58.37 -20.80
CA ILE A 5 -9.21 59.08 -19.54
C ILE A 5 -10.28 60.05 -18.95
N ILE A 6 -10.59 60.03 -17.64
CA ILE A 6 -9.95 60.86 -16.58
C ILE A 6 -10.36 60.36 -15.18
N LEU A 7 -9.34 60.31 -14.30
CA LEU A 7 -9.37 60.20 -12.83
C LEU A 7 -10.15 61.34 -12.13
N ALA A 8 -10.85 61.01 -11.04
CA ALA A 8 -11.07 61.93 -9.92
C ALA A 8 -11.03 61.13 -8.61
N LEU A 9 -9.87 61.11 -7.95
CA LEU A 9 -9.53 61.88 -6.75
C LEU A 9 -10.01 61.24 -5.43
N VAL A 10 -9.05 60.55 -4.81
CA VAL A 10 -8.98 60.26 -3.38
C VAL A 10 -8.87 61.58 -2.61
N GLY A 11 -9.71 61.78 -1.59
CA GLY A 11 -9.60 62.93 -0.68
C GLY A 11 -10.78 63.11 0.29
N LEU A 12 -10.77 62.32 1.38
CA LEU A 12 -11.29 62.56 2.75
C LEU A 12 -12.52 63.48 2.98
N THR A 13 -13.56 62.93 3.60
CA THR A 13 -14.13 63.47 4.85
C THR A 13 -14.81 62.36 5.67
N PHE A 14 -14.39 62.23 6.93
CA PHE A 14 -15.07 61.45 7.97
C PHE A 14 -16.39 62.14 8.35
N ALA A 15 -17.51 61.44 8.25
CA ALA A 15 -18.62 61.52 9.20
C ALA A 15 -19.71 60.48 8.87
N GLY A 16 -20.08 59.67 9.87
CA GLY A 16 -21.41 59.06 9.91
C GLY A 16 -21.51 57.57 9.63
N HIS A 17 -21.08 56.74 10.60
CA HIS A 17 -21.81 55.59 11.12
C HIS A 17 -22.80 54.88 10.16
N GLY A 18 -22.27 53.93 9.39
CA GLY A 18 -23.03 52.83 8.78
C GLY A 18 -22.60 51.49 9.36
N HIS A 19 -22.63 51.34 10.69
CA HIS A 19 -22.46 50.03 11.31
C HIS A 19 -23.59 49.12 10.83
N GLY A 20 -23.27 48.21 9.91
CA GLY A 20 -24.04 46.98 9.72
C GLY A 20 -24.01 46.19 11.03
N HIS A 21 -24.90 46.54 11.95
CA HIS A 21 -25.10 45.84 13.21
C HIS A 21 -25.68 44.46 12.89
N ALA A 22 -24.81 43.47 12.74
CA ALA A 22 -25.20 42.10 13.07
C ALA A 22 -25.80 42.15 14.48
N LYS A 23 -27.09 41.80 14.62
CA LYS A 23 -27.82 41.87 15.90
C LYS A 23 -26.95 41.24 17.00
N PRO A 24 -26.75 41.90 18.15
CA PRO A 24 -25.80 41.45 19.18
C PRO A 24 -26.04 40.00 19.66
N ASN A 25 -27.30 39.57 19.66
CA ASN A 25 -27.69 38.18 19.96
C ASN A 25 -27.18 37.14 18.94
N VAL A 26 -26.87 37.54 17.70
CA VAL A 26 -26.39 36.64 16.64
C VAL A 26 -24.88 36.44 16.76
N ARG A 27 -24.10 37.47 17.09
CA ARG A 27 -22.65 37.35 17.32
C ARG A 27 -22.33 36.44 18.51
N ALA A 28 -22.97 36.68 19.66
CA ALA A 28 -22.77 35.83 20.84
C ALA A 28 -23.15 34.35 20.60
N ARG A 29 -24.12 34.09 19.72
CA ARG A 29 -24.49 32.73 19.31
C ARG A 29 -23.44 32.10 18.40
N LEU A 30 -22.87 32.86 17.47
CA LEU A 30 -21.79 32.39 16.59
C LEU A 30 -20.53 32.08 17.40
N ASP A 31 -20.13 32.96 18.33
CA ASP A 31 -18.97 32.74 19.21
C ASP A 31 -19.16 31.49 20.09
N SER A 32 -20.39 31.27 20.59
CA SER A 32 -20.73 30.06 21.36
C SER A 32 -20.65 28.79 20.50
N GLN A 33 -21.08 28.86 19.23
CA GLN A 33 -20.99 27.74 18.29
C GLN A 33 -19.53 27.43 17.92
N GLU A 34 -18.68 28.44 17.76
CA GLU A 34 -17.25 28.27 17.48
C GLU A 34 -16.56 27.47 18.59
N VAL A 35 -16.81 27.82 19.87
CA VAL A 35 -16.28 27.07 21.01
C VAL A 35 -16.75 25.60 21.00
N ARG A 36 -18.01 25.36 20.61
CA ARG A 36 -18.55 24.00 20.51
C ARG A 36 -17.88 23.21 19.38
N ILE A 37 -17.66 23.82 18.23
CA ILE A 37 -16.94 23.22 17.09
C ILE A 37 -15.51 22.88 17.49
N ASN A 38 -14.79 23.79 18.15
CA ASN A 38 -13.42 23.56 18.60
C ASN A 38 -13.34 22.39 19.60
N ARG A 39 -14.28 22.29 20.54
CA ARG A 39 -14.37 21.15 21.48
C ARG A 39 -14.72 19.83 20.80
N LEU A 40 -15.56 19.84 19.77
CA LEU A 40 -15.90 18.63 19.01
C LEU A 40 -14.71 18.17 18.17
N THR A 41 -13.99 19.11 17.57
CA THR A 41 -12.79 18.84 16.76
C THR A 41 -11.70 18.20 17.62
N SER A 42 -11.39 18.76 18.80
CA SER A 42 -10.38 18.18 19.69
C SER A 42 -10.76 16.80 20.22
N ARG A 43 -12.04 16.56 20.50
CA ARG A 43 -12.54 15.22 20.86
C ARG A 43 -12.41 14.23 19.70
N TYR A 44 -12.72 14.65 18.48
CA TYR A 44 -12.59 13.83 17.29
C TYR A 44 -11.13 13.43 17.06
N GLU A 45 -10.19 14.37 17.15
CA GLU A 45 -8.75 14.10 17.05
C GLU A 45 -8.26 13.13 18.14
N ALA A 46 -8.70 13.31 19.39
CA ALA A 46 -8.34 12.42 20.48
C ALA A 46 -8.88 10.99 20.25
N LEU A 47 -10.11 10.85 19.76
CA LEU A 47 -10.70 9.56 19.41
C LEU A 47 -9.96 8.90 18.24
N LEU A 48 -9.60 9.65 17.20
CA LEU A 48 -8.80 9.15 16.09
C LEU A 48 -7.43 8.65 16.56
N SER A 49 -6.75 9.41 17.43
CA SER A 49 -5.46 9.01 18.00
C SER A 49 -5.59 7.71 18.81
N GLN A 50 -6.63 7.59 19.64
CA GLN A 50 -6.89 6.38 20.42
C GLN A 50 -7.20 5.16 19.52
N ALA A 51 -8.02 5.36 18.48
CA ALA A 51 -8.34 4.31 17.52
C ALA A 51 -7.10 3.84 16.75
N ASN A 52 -6.28 4.77 16.27
CA ASN A 52 -5.02 4.47 15.60
C ASN A 52 -4.04 3.73 16.52
N GLY A 53 -3.94 4.12 17.79
CA GLY A 53 -3.12 3.41 18.77
C GLY A 53 -3.54 1.95 18.95
N ARG A 54 -4.85 1.69 19.09
CA ARG A 54 -5.38 0.31 19.19
C ARG A 54 -5.15 -0.49 17.91
N ARG A 55 -5.37 0.12 16.75
CA ARG A 55 -5.14 -0.51 15.44
C ARG A 55 -3.68 -0.92 15.28
N ASN A 56 -2.74 -0.04 15.64
CA ASN A 56 -1.30 -0.30 15.53
C ASN A 56 -0.87 -1.46 16.45
N SER A 57 -1.36 -1.51 17.69
CA SER A 57 -1.07 -2.62 18.60
C SER A 57 -1.64 -3.96 18.11
N ALA A 58 -2.87 -3.95 17.59
CA ALA A 58 -3.50 -5.14 17.01
C ALA A 58 -2.75 -5.61 15.75
N MET A 59 -2.36 -4.67 14.89
CA MET A 59 -1.58 -4.96 13.68
C MET A 59 -0.20 -5.51 14.03
N GLY A 60 0.48 -4.97 15.04
CA GLY A 60 1.76 -5.50 15.52
C GLY A 60 1.65 -6.94 16.04
N SER A 61 0.57 -7.26 16.76
CA SER A 61 0.30 -8.62 17.23
C SER A 61 0.03 -9.58 16.06
N SER A 62 -0.78 -9.15 15.09
CA SER A 62 -1.05 -9.90 13.86
C SER A 62 0.22 -10.14 13.04
N MET A 63 1.11 -9.14 12.96
CA MET A 63 2.40 -9.24 12.26
C MET A 63 3.34 -10.23 12.93
N ALA A 64 3.41 -10.23 14.26
CA ALA A 64 4.21 -11.18 15.01
C ALA A 64 3.73 -12.62 14.80
N LEU A 65 2.41 -12.84 14.89
CA LEU A 65 1.81 -14.15 14.64
C LEU A 65 1.98 -14.59 13.18
N GLY A 66 1.70 -13.70 12.23
CA GLY A 66 1.88 -13.94 10.80
C GLY A 66 3.32 -14.34 10.47
N GLY A 67 4.30 -13.55 10.94
CA GLY A 67 5.71 -13.86 10.76
C GLY A 67 6.11 -15.22 11.32
N LEU A 68 5.63 -15.58 12.52
CA LEU A 68 5.86 -16.91 13.10
C LEU A 68 5.23 -18.03 12.26
N THR A 69 4.01 -17.83 11.76
CA THR A 69 3.35 -18.81 10.88
C THR A 69 4.09 -18.99 9.57
N GLY A 70 4.58 -17.91 8.95
CA GLY A 70 5.38 -17.97 7.74
C GLY A 70 6.68 -18.76 7.93
N GLN A 71 7.38 -18.53 9.05
CA GLN A 71 8.59 -19.29 9.40
C GLN A 71 8.30 -20.77 9.65
N LEU A 72 7.16 -21.08 10.27
CA LEU A 72 6.75 -22.46 10.51
C LEU A 72 6.50 -23.18 9.19
N ASN A 73 5.77 -22.56 8.26
CA ASN A 73 5.48 -23.13 6.95
C ASN A 73 6.76 -23.31 6.12
N GLU A 74 7.70 -22.35 6.17
CA GLU A 74 9.00 -22.50 5.48
C GLU A 74 9.82 -23.68 6.02
N LYS A 75 9.72 -23.99 7.32
CA LYS A 75 10.50 -25.05 7.95
C LYS A 75 9.86 -26.43 7.87
N TYR A 76 8.55 -26.52 8.07
CA TYR A 76 7.83 -27.79 8.18
C TYR A 76 7.06 -28.16 6.91
N GLY A 77 6.88 -27.20 5.99
CA GLY A 77 6.12 -27.38 4.77
C GLY A 77 4.63 -27.58 5.02
N ASP A 78 3.87 -27.33 3.97
CA ASP A 78 2.45 -27.68 3.93
C ASP A 78 2.40 -29.18 3.60
N HIS A 79 1.49 -29.96 4.20
CA HIS A 79 1.44 -31.42 3.97
C HIS A 79 0.88 -31.79 2.58
N CYS A 80 0.78 -30.81 1.69
CA CYS A 80 0.20 -30.93 0.37
C CYS A 80 1.29 -31.02 -0.71
N PRO A 81 0.99 -31.69 -1.84
CA PRO A 81 1.85 -31.66 -3.03
C PRO A 81 2.12 -30.23 -3.51
N GLU A 82 3.14 -30.06 -4.36
CA GLU A 82 3.38 -28.79 -5.03
C GLU A 82 2.13 -28.30 -5.78
N PHE A 83 1.91 -26.99 -5.77
CA PHE A 83 0.75 -26.32 -6.40
C PHE A 83 -0.62 -26.66 -5.79
N ASN A 84 -0.63 -27.16 -4.55
CA ASN A 84 -1.86 -27.39 -3.78
C ASN A 84 -1.92 -26.53 -2.52
N PHE A 85 -3.15 -26.13 -2.18
CA PHE A 85 -3.51 -25.36 -1.00
C PHE A 85 -4.12 -26.26 0.08
N GLN A 86 -3.73 -26.03 1.34
CA GLN A 86 -4.21 -26.80 2.50
C GLN A 86 -5.41 -26.10 3.17
N CYS A 87 -6.57 -26.75 3.18
CA CYS A 87 -7.85 -26.24 3.73
C CYS A 87 -7.92 -26.11 5.27
N GLY A 88 -6.79 -26.27 5.97
CA GLY A 88 -6.71 -26.25 7.44
C GLY A 88 -7.25 -27.50 8.14
N ASP A 89 -8.12 -28.28 7.51
CA ASP A 89 -8.60 -29.58 8.00
C ASP A 89 -7.76 -30.78 7.49
N GLY A 90 -6.64 -30.49 6.82
CA GLY A 90 -5.73 -31.47 6.26
C GLY A 90 -6.05 -31.88 4.82
N THR A 91 -7.18 -31.44 4.27
CA THR A 91 -7.48 -31.65 2.84
C THR A 91 -6.66 -30.68 1.97
N CYS A 92 -6.27 -31.16 0.79
CA CYS A 92 -5.50 -30.42 -0.20
C CYS A 92 -6.33 -30.23 -1.46
N ILE A 93 -6.42 -28.99 -1.94
CA ILE A 93 -7.08 -28.63 -3.20
C ILE A 93 -6.05 -27.99 -4.14
N SER A 94 -6.36 -27.88 -5.43
CA SER A 94 -5.48 -27.18 -6.38
C SER A 94 -5.44 -25.68 -6.07
N ASN A 95 -4.28 -25.04 -6.25
CA ASN A 95 -4.15 -23.58 -6.13
C ASN A 95 -5.14 -22.82 -7.05
N LEU A 96 -5.53 -23.40 -8.18
CA LEU A 96 -6.50 -22.81 -9.11
C LEU A 96 -7.93 -22.74 -8.56
N LEU A 97 -8.20 -23.48 -7.48
CA LEU A 97 -9.49 -23.48 -6.80
C LEU A 97 -9.57 -22.44 -5.67
N VAL A 98 -8.45 -21.82 -5.30
CA VAL A 98 -8.45 -20.77 -4.28
C VAL A 98 -9.00 -19.48 -4.87
N CYS A 99 -9.96 -18.87 -4.19
CA CYS A 99 -10.60 -17.61 -4.60
C CYS A 99 -11.25 -17.67 -5.99
N ASN A 100 -11.80 -18.84 -6.34
CA ASN A 100 -12.55 -19.04 -7.58
C ASN A 100 -14.04 -18.66 -7.42
N GLY A 101 -14.49 -18.33 -6.20
CA GLY A 101 -15.87 -17.98 -5.86
C GLY A 101 -16.76 -19.19 -5.53
N LEU A 102 -16.18 -20.39 -5.43
CA LEU A 102 -16.83 -21.64 -5.06
C LEU A 102 -16.18 -22.19 -3.80
N GLN A 103 -16.99 -22.74 -2.91
CA GLN A 103 -16.48 -23.41 -1.73
C GLN A 103 -16.01 -24.83 -2.09
N ASP A 104 -14.70 -25.01 -2.24
CA ASP A 104 -14.02 -26.29 -2.43
C ASP A 104 -13.51 -26.87 -1.11
N CYS A 105 -13.07 -26.02 -0.16
CA CYS A 105 -12.76 -26.46 1.21
C CYS A 105 -14.03 -26.63 2.06
N ARG A 106 -14.07 -27.68 2.88
CA ARG A 106 -15.16 -27.89 3.87
C ARG A 106 -15.29 -26.73 4.87
N THR A 107 -14.16 -26.11 5.21
CA THR A 107 -14.05 -24.96 6.12
C THR A 107 -14.20 -23.60 5.41
N ASN A 108 -14.37 -23.58 4.08
CA ASN A 108 -14.39 -22.37 3.26
C ASN A 108 -13.08 -21.54 3.36
N ALA A 109 -11.96 -22.20 3.65
CA ALA A 109 -10.66 -21.54 3.85
C ALA A 109 -10.08 -20.97 2.54
N ASP A 110 -10.36 -21.63 1.43
CA ASP A 110 -10.09 -21.23 0.04
C ASP A 110 -10.77 -19.92 -0.36
N GLU A 111 -11.94 -19.63 0.20
CA GLU A 111 -12.71 -18.42 -0.09
C GLU A 111 -12.66 -17.38 1.04
N ALA A 112 -11.88 -17.63 2.09
CA ALA A 112 -11.85 -16.77 3.28
C ALA A 112 -11.01 -15.50 3.10
N LYS A 113 -10.00 -15.51 2.22
CA LYS A 113 -9.01 -14.42 2.13
C LYS A 113 -8.63 -14.06 0.69
N CYS A 114 -9.64 -13.58 -0.04
CA CYS A 114 -9.55 -13.23 -1.46
C CYS A 114 -9.39 -11.72 -1.74
N SER A 115 -8.98 -10.94 -0.73
CA SER A 115 -8.62 -9.53 -0.94
C SER A 115 -7.41 -9.44 -1.85
N ASN A 116 -7.49 -8.64 -2.91
CA ASN A 116 -6.33 -8.29 -3.72
C ASN A 116 -5.55 -7.17 -3.00
N PRO A 117 -4.35 -7.43 -2.46
CA PRO A 117 -3.55 -6.39 -1.83
C PRO A 117 -2.94 -5.41 -2.85
N LEU A 118 -3.03 -5.68 -4.16
CA LEU A 118 -2.34 -4.94 -5.22
C LEU A 118 -3.36 -4.25 -6.14
N GLU A 119 -4.07 -3.27 -5.58
CA GLU A 119 -5.02 -2.46 -6.32
C GLU A 119 -4.31 -1.55 -7.34
N ALA A 120 -4.97 -1.26 -8.47
CA ALA A 120 -4.45 -0.31 -9.44
C ALA A 120 -4.26 1.07 -8.80
N GLY A 121 -3.09 1.68 -9.02
CA GLY A 121 -2.65 2.92 -8.39
C GLY A 121 -1.91 2.73 -7.07
N SER A 122 -1.89 1.53 -6.47
CA SER A 122 -1.13 1.29 -5.24
C SER A 122 0.39 1.36 -5.49
N GLN A 123 1.12 1.87 -4.51
CA GLN A 123 2.58 1.98 -4.53
C GLN A 123 3.20 1.22 -3.35
N TRP A 124 4.34 0.60 -3.62
CA TRP A 124 5.02 -0.29 -2.70
C TRP A 124 6.48 0.04 -2.63
N LYS A 125 6.92 0.61 -1.50
CA LYS A 125 8.31 0.99 -1.28
C LYS A 125 9.06 -0.12 -0.58
N GLY A 126 10.03 -0.68 -1.27
CA GLY A 126 10.96 -1.71 -0.84
C GLY A 126 12.28 -1.10 -0.39
N THR A 127 12.69 -1.39 0.84
CA THR A 127 14.04 -1.05 1.34
C THR A 127 14.91 -2.29 1.32
N VAL A 128 16.16 -2.15 0.84
CA VAL A 128 17.12 -3.25 0.75
C VAL A 128 17.46 -3.82 2.14
N VAL A 129 17.55 -5.15 2.23
CA VAL A 129 18.11 -5.87 3.39
C VAL A 129 19.49 -6.40 3.02
N TYR A 130 19.59 -7.09 1.89
CA TYR A 130 20.84 -7.50 1.26
C TYR A 130 20.63 -7.57 -0.25
N ASP A 131 21.72 -7.43 -1.01
CA ASP A 131 21.70 -7.53 -2.46
C ASP A 131 23.06 -8.00 -2.97
N ASP A 132 23.10 -9.24 -3.46
CA ASP A 132 24.31 -9.86 -4.01
C ASP A 132 24.30 -9.90 -5.54
N CYS A 133 23.14 -9.78 -6.20
CA CYS A 133 23.01 -9.99 -7.64
C CYS A 133 22.59 -8.80 -8.50
N THR A 134 21.89 -7.79 -7.99
CA THR A 134 21.42 -6.72 -8.88
C THR A 134 22.59 -5.87 -9.37
N ASN A 135 22.55 -5.47 -10.64
CA ASN A 135 23.62 -4.68 -11.25
C ASN A 135 23.72 -3.27 -10.65
N ARG A 136 22.58 -2.66 -10.30
CA ARG A 136 22.52 -1.26 -9.86
C ARG A 136 22.72 -1.08 -8.36
N LYS A 137 22.52 -2.13 -7.55
CA LYS A 137 22.56 -2.09 -6.08
C LYS A 137 21.70 -0.93 -5.53
N PRO A 138 20.38 -0.94 -5.76
CA PRO A 138 19.50 0.13 -5.30
C PRO A 138 19.28 0.04 -3.79
N ASP A 139 19.18 1.20 -3.13
CA ASP A 139 18.83 1.29 -1.70
C ASP A 139 17.30 1.15 -1.53
N VAL A 140 16.56 1.66 -2.51
CA VAL A 140 15.10 1.68 -2.54
C VAL A 140 14.60 1.20 -3.89
N MET A 141 13.59 0.33 -3.86
CA MET A 141 12.83 -0.11 -5.02
C MET A 141 11.35 0.18 -4.78
N THR A 142 10.73 0.98 -5.64
CA THR A 142 9.30 1.29 -5.56
C THR A 142 8.55 0.58 -6.69
N LEU A 143 7.54 -0.23 -6.36
CA LEU A 143 6.64 -0.86 -7.33
C LEU A 143 5.32 -0.09 -7.38
N GLY A 144 4.98 0.46 -8.52
CA GLY A 144 3.69 1.10 -8.80
C GLY A 144 2.81 0.18 -9.63
N ILE A 145 1.67 -0.21 -9.09
CA ILE A 145 0.70 -1.06 -9.80
C ILE A 145 -0.08 -0.17 -10.77
N SER A 146 0.15 -0.33 -12.07
CA SER A 146 -0.45 0.51 -13.10
C SER A 146 -1.83 0.04 -13.49
N THR A 147 -2.00 -1.28 -13.67
CA THR A 147 -3.27 -1.93 -13.95
C THR A 147 -3.39 -3.19 -13.09
N ALA A 148 -4.61 -3.62 -12.76
CA ALA A 148 -4.84 -4.89 -12.08
C ALA A 148 -6.13 -5.52 -12.63
N LYS A 149 -6.03 -6.71 -13.21
CA LYS A 149 -7.15 -7.47 -13.78
C LYS A 149 -7.39 -8.69 -12.91
N THR A 150 -8.48 -8.66 -12.15
CA THR A 150 -8.84 -9.76 -11.25
C THR A 150 -9.53 -10.89 -12.01
N GLY A 151 -9.00 -12.11 -11.85
CA GLY A 151 -9.63 -13.39 -12.21
C GLY A 151 -9.25 -14.43 -11.16
N VAL A 152 -8.94 -15.67 -11.58
CA VAL A 152 -8.37 -16.72 -10.70
C VAL A 152 -7.03 -16.30 -10.10
N ARG A 153 -6.31 -15.44 -10.81
CA ARG A 153 -5.15 -14.69 -10.33
C ARG A 153 -5.33 -13.23 -10.73
N VAL A 154 -4.55 -12.33 -10.15
CA VAL A 154 -4.57 -10.92 -10.56
C VAL A 154 -3.40 -10.66 -11.49
N ASP A 155 -3.65 -10.51 -12.79
CA ASP A 155 -2.61 -10.08 -13.74
C ASP A 155 -2.49 -8.55 -13.71
N MET A 156 -1.26 -8.03 -13.72
CA MET A 156 -1.00 -6.61 -13.51
C MET A 156 0.19 -6.09 -14.31
N ASP A 157 0.10 -4.82 -14.73
CA ASP A 157 1.23 -4.06 -15.25
C ASP A 157 1.86 -3.26 -14.11
N ILE A 158 3.19 -3.31 -14.01
CA ILE A 158 3.95 -2.76 -12.89
C ILE A 158 5.01 -1.80 -13.42
N THR A 159 5.03 -0.59 -12.86
CA THR A 159 6.11 0.36 -13.04
C THR A 159 7.06 0.23 -11.86
N MET A 160 8.30 -0.17 -12.11
CA MET A 160 9.34 -0.29 -11.10
C MET A 160 10.24 0.94 -11.16
N MET A 161 10.39 1.64 -10.05
CA MET A 161 11.35 2.73 -9.88
C MET A 161 12.43 2.28 -8.91
N ILE A 162 13.69 2.38 -9.33
CA ILE A 162 14.84 2.06 -8.48
C ILE A 162 15.61 3.32 -8.19
N GLU A 163 15.99 3.50 -6.93
CA GLU A 163 16.71 4.67 -6.44
C GLU A 163 17.99 4.20 -5.74
N LYS A 164 19.08 4.93 -6.01
CA LYS A 164 20.34 4.78 -5.30
C LYS A 164 20.82 6.13 -4.86
N GLU A 165 21.09 6.26 -3.56
CA GLU A 165 21.60 7.47 -2.96
C GLU A 165 23.10 7.30 -2.73
N ILE A 166 23.91 7.94 -3.59
CA ILE A 166 25.36 8.04 -3.39
C ILE A 166 25.62 9.44 -2.82
N SER A 167 26.58 9.58 -1.90
CA SER A 167 26.90 10.78 -1.10
C SER A 167 27.07 12.11 -1.86
N SER A 168 27.04 12.10 -3.19
CA SER A 168 27.11 13.29 -4.06
C SER A 168 26.25 13.22 -5.33
N LYS A 169 25.53 12.12 -5.60
CA LYS A 169 24.66 11.93 -6.78
C LYS A 169 23.53 10.95 -6.48
N SER A 170 22.30 11.32 -6.83
CA SER A 170 21.15 10.41 -6.87
C SER A 170 20.99 9.83 -8.27
N GLY A 171 20.87 8.52 -8.37
CA GLY A 171 20.51 7.82 -9.60
C GLY A 171 19.11 7.24 -9.45
N SER A 172 18.24 7.48 -10.44
CA SER A 172 16.95 6.80 -10.53
C SER A 172 16.78 6.18 -11.91
N ALA A 173 16.06 5.05 -11.97
CA ALA A 173 15.64 4.46 -13.22
C ALA A 173 14.20 3.94 -13.11
N PHE A 174 13.49 3.98 -14.22
CA PHE A 174 12.12 3.48 -14.35
C PHE A 174 12.12 2.31 -15.32
N LEU A 175 11.53 1.21 -14.88
CA LEU A 175 11.43 -0.03 -15.62
C LEU A 175 9.96 -0.44 -15.68
N LEU A 176 9.53 -0.92 -16.85
CA LEU A 176 8.17 -1.40 -17.05
C LEU A 176 8.20 -2.91 -17.12
N THR A 177 7.34 -3.56 -16.35
CA THR A 177 7.23 -5.02 -16.34
C THR A 177 5.78 -5.42 -16.09
N ASN A 178 5.49 -6.71 -16.19
CA ASN A 178 4.21 -7.27 -15.79
C ASN A 178 4.43 -8.32 -14.72
N GLY A 179 3.34 -8.66 -14.04
CA GLY A 179 3.35 -9.64 -12.99
C GLY A 179 1.97 -10.21 -12.77
N TYR A 180 1.89 -11.12 -11.80
CA TYR A 180 0.63 -11.63 -11.33
C TYR A 180 0.67 -11.85 -9.82
N TYR A 181 -0.51 -11.83 -9.21
CA TYR A 181 -0.71 -12.19 -7.82
C TYR A 181 -1.46 -13.51 -7.73
N ASP A 182 -0.87 -14.46 -7.00
CA ASP A 182 -1.44 -15.76 -6.68
C ASP A 182 -2.08 -15.69 -5.28
N PHE A 183 -3.39 -16.00 -5.21
CA PHE A 183 -4.14 -16.02 -3.96
C PHE A 183 -3.79 -17.21 -3.06
N ALA A 184 -3.52 -18.38 -3.64
CA ALA A 184 -3.22 -19.61 -2.90
C ALA A 184 -1.90 -19.49 -2.15
N GLU A 185 -0.87 -18.98 -2.83
CA GLU A 185 0.45 -18.80 -2.24
C GLU A 185 0.63 -17.42 -1.57
N ARG A 186 -0.36 -16.53 -1.70
CA ARG A 186 -0.30 -15.12 -1.29
C ARG A 186 0.99 -14.46 -1.76
N ARG A 187 1.25 -14.57 -3.05
CA ARG A 187 2.54 -14.24 -3.66
C ARG A 187 2.36 -13.34 -4.87
N LEU A 188 3.06 -12.20 -4.86
CA LEU A 188 3.27 -11.39 -6.04
C LEU A 188 4.49 -11.89 -6.79
N VAL A 189 4.34 -12.16 -8.08
CA VAL A 189 5.44 -12.49 -8.98
C VAL A 189 5.56 -11.38 -10.02
N VAL A 190 6.68 -10.67 -9.98
CA VAL A 190 7.07 -9.63 -10.94
C VAL A 190 8.10 -10.22 -11.89
N LYS A 191 7.83 -10.16 -13.19
CA LYS A 191 8.76 -10.68 -14.21
C LYS A 191 9.98 -9.78 -14.39
N PRO A 192 11.07 -10.28 -15.00
CA PRO A 192 12.29 -9.54 -15.14
C PRO A 192 12.01 -8.31 -16.00
N PRO A 193 12.34 -7.10 -15.51
CA PRO A 193 12.20 -5.88 -16.30
C PRO A 193 13.28 -5.73 -17.38
N GLU A 194 14.36 -6.51 -17.28
CA GLU A 194 15.54 -6.45 -18.14
C GLU A 194 15.95 -7.88 -18.56
N ASP A 195 16.88 -7.97 -19.50
CA ASP A 195 17.41 -9.25 -20.03
C ASP A 195 18.48 -9.87 -19.09
N ASP A 196 18.21 -9.91 -17.79
CA ASP A 196 19.08 -10.51 -16.76
C ASP A 196 18.43 -11.68 -16.00
N ASP A 197 17.22 -12.06 -16.40
CA ASP A 197 16.37 -13.09 -15.80
C ASP A 197 16.06 -12.85 -14.31
N LEU A 198 16.25 -11.62 -13.79
CA LEU A 198 15.99 -11.27 -12.40
C LEU A 198 14.54 -10.80 -12.21
N GLY A 199 13.70 -11.68 -11.68
CA GLY A 199 12.34 -11.35 -11.24
C GLY A 199 12.31 -10.93 -9.76
N VAL A 200 11.18 -10.35 -9.34
CA VAL A 200 10.92 -10.06 -7.92
C VAL A 200 9.73 -10.89 -7.45
N ILE A 201 9.91 -11.66 -6.39
CA ILE A 201 8.84 -12.39 -5.72
C ILE A 201 8.56 -11.72 -4.38
N CYS A 202 7.32 -11.28 -4.14
CA CYS A 202 6.90 -10.73 -2.84
C CYS A 202 5.91 -11.67 -2.15
N ASN A 203 6.29 -12.18 -0.98
CA ASN A 203 5.45 -13.05 -0.16
C ASN A 203 4.70 -12.24 0.90
N PHE A 204 3.38 -12.40 0.98
CA PHE A 204 2.54 -11.77 2.00
C PHE A 204 2.38 -12.69 3.22
N ASP A 205 3.52 -13.03 3.82
CA ASP A 205 3.70 -13.98 4.92
C ASP A 205 3.51 -13.36 6.32
N ARG A 206 3.50 -12.02 6.42
CA ARG A 206 3.45 -11.29 7.70
C ARG A 206 2.05 -11.17 8.30
N GLY A 207 1.04 -11.86 7.76
CA GLY A 207 -0.33 -11.79 8.28
C GLY A 207 -1.06 -10.46 8.05
N CYS A 208 -0.44 -9.47 7.39
CA CYS A 208 -1.08 -8.24 6.93
C CYS A 208 -0.95 -8.10 5.40
N ASP A 209 -1.82 -7.26 4.83
CA ASP A 209 -1.89 -7.01 3.38
C ASP A 209 -1.15 -5.72 2.97
N ASP A 210 -0.47 -5.04 3.92
CA ASP A 210 0.26 -3.78 3.70
C ASP A 210 1.80 -3.94 3.68
N MET A 211 2.30 -5.16 3.92
CA MET A 211 3.73 -5.47 3.92
C MET A 211 3.96 -6.83 3.26
N CYS A 212 4.99 -6.91 2.43
CA CYS A 212 5.42 -8.17 1.84
C CYS A 212 6.96 -8.31 1.88
N THR A 213 7.41 -9.55 2.06
CA THR A 213 8.83 -9.90 2.04
C THR A 213 9.23 -10.17 0.59
N GLY A 214 10.00 -9.26 -0.01
CA GLY A 214 10.45 -9.33 -1.40
C GLY A 214 11.80 -10.02 -1.55
N TYR A 215 11.92 -10.90 -2.53
CA TYR A 215 13.15 -11.54 -2.94
C TYR A 215 13.39 -11.29 -4.43
N VAL A 216 14.60 -10.88 -4.78
CA VAL A 216 15.05 -10.92 -6.17
C VAL A 216 15.53 -12.33 -6.45
N VAL A 217 14.99 -12.93 -7.52
CA VAL A 217 15.26 -14.33 -7.88
C VAL A 217 15.64 -14.42 -9.35
N ARG A 218 16.50 -15.38 -9.68
CA ARG A 218 16.63 -15.83 -11.08
C ARG A 218 15.45 -16.70 -11.43
N ILE A 219 14.67 -16.34 -12.44
CA ILE A 219 13.42 -17.05 -12.74
C ILE A 219 13.66 -18.50 -13.19
N ALA A 220 14.80 -18.79 -13.83
CA ALA A 220 15.13 -20.14 -14.28
C ALA A 220 15.41 -21.12 -13.13
N THR A 221 16.04 -20.65 -12.04
CA THR A 221 16.51 -21.51 -10.93
C THR A 221 15.76 -21.27 -9.63
N LEU A 222 14.98 -20.18 -9.54
CA LEU A 222 14.34 -19.67 -8.32
C LEU A 222 15.33 -19.37 -7.17
N GLU A 223 16.62 -19.21 -7.50
CA GLU A 223 17.66 -18.86 -6.53
C GLU A 223 17.47 -17.41 -6.05
N LYS A 224 17.32 -17.23 -4.74
CA LYS A 224 17.17 -15.93 -4.06
C LYS A 224 18.55 -15.29 -3.89
N CYS A 225 18.73 -14.07 -4.40
CA CYS A 225 20.03 -13.39 -4.39
C CYS A 225 20.00 -11.94 -3.91
N ALA A 226 18.80 -11.38 -3.68
CA ALA A 226 18.63 -10.14 -2.92
C ALA A 226 17.32 -10.19 -2.15
N LYS A 227 17.21 -9.37 -1.09
CA LYS A 227 16.00 -9.26 -0.27
C LYS A 227 15.66 -7.80 0.00
N PHE A 228 14.38 -7.48 -0.17
CA PHE A 228 13.80 -6.17 0.05
C PHE A 228 12.56 -6.29 0.95
N MET A 229 12.37 -5.31 1.83
CA MET A 229 11.18 -5.20 2.66
C MET A 229 10.23 -4.18 2.07
N PHE A 230 9.12 -4.64 1.48
CA PHE A 230 8.14 -3.76 0.82
C PHE A 230 7.01 -3.40 1.77
N ASN A 231 6.69 -2.10 1.82
CA ASN A 231 5.53 -1.56 2.52
C ASN A 231 4.69 -0.73 1.55
N ARG A 232 3.37 -0.78 1.70
CA ARG A 232 2.45 0.08 0.97
C ARG A 232 2.65 1.56 1.36
N VAL A 233 2.61 2.47 0.38
CA VAL A 233 2.76 3.93 0.51
C VAL A 233 1.48 4.65 0.11
#